data_AF-A0A4Y2B2Z7-F1
#
_entry.id   AF-A0A4Y2B2Z7-F1
#
_cell.length_a   1.000
_cell.length_b   1.000
_cell.length_c   1.000
_cell.angle_alpha   90.00
_cell.angle_beta   90.00
_cell.angle_gamma   90.00
#
_symmetry.space_group_name_H-M   'P 1'
#
loop_
_entity.id
_entity.type
_entity.pdbx_description
1 polymer ?
#
loop_
_entity_poly.entity_id
_entity_poly.type
_entity_poly.pdbx_seq_one_letter_code
_entity_poly.pdbx_strand_id
1 'polypeptide(L)'
;ASDQPNFADNERNSRSGGWWRNNRRSTSLNGLNLYKTDKVNSEDGITWDSFGGYKTSLKATEIKVRPKKFHGAPVILPSFN
;
A
#
# COMPACT_ATOMS: atom_id res chain seq x y z
N ALA A 1 15.84 -17.63 -11.41
CA ALA A 1 16.35 -16.65 -10.45
C ALA A 1 15.23 -16.35 -9.45
N SER A 2 15.52 -16.32 -8.15
CA SER A 2 14.53 -15.88 -7.16
C SER A 2 14.37 -14.37 -7.30
N ASP A 3 13.17 -13.94 -7.71
CA ASP A 3 12.86 -12.54 -8.02
C ASP A 3 12.70 -11.67 -6.76
N GLN A 4 12.57 -12.29 -5.57
CA GLN A 4 12.22 -11.59 -4.33
C GLN A 4 13.10 -12.06 -3.16
N PRO A 5 13.85 -11.16 -2.49
CA PRO A 5 14.57 -11.53 -1.27
C PRO A 5 13.57 -11.90 -0.15
N ASN A 6 13.90 -12.93 0.64
CA ASN A 6 13.13 -13.44 1.79
C ASN A 6 11.91 -14.33 1.51
N PHE A 7 11.90 -15.11 0.41
CA PHE A 7 10.91 -16.18 0.23
C PHE A 7 11.55 -17.56 0.36
N ALA A 8 10.98 -18.41 1.23
CA ALA A 8 11.16 -19.85 1.08
C ALA A 8 10.36 -20.29 -0.17
N ASP A 9 10.97 -21.13 -1.02
CA ASP A 9 10.50 -21.54 -2.36
C ASP A 9 9.04 -22.07 -2.43
N ASN A 10 8.42 -22.34 -1.28
CA ASN A 10 7.13 -23.01 -1.12
C ASN A 10 5.96 -22.10 -0.75
N GLU A 11 6.18 -20.84 -0.37
CA GLU A 11 5.07 -19.90 -0.16
C GLU A 11 4.72 -19.20 -1.48
N ARG A 12 3.85 -19.85 -2.25
CA ARG A 12 3.20 -19.28 -3.42
C ARG A 12 2.31 -18.12 -2.96
N ASN A 13 2.91 -16.97 -2.78
CA ASN A 13 2.28 -15.76 -2.29
C ASN A 13 1.44 -15.18 -3.43
N SER A 14 0.25 -15.74 -3.64
CA SER A 14 -0.57 -15.58 -4.85
C SER A 14 -1.23 -14.21 -5.00
N ARG A 15 -0.87 -13.23 -4.16
CA ARG A 15 -1.44 -11.87 -4.25
C ARG A 15 -1.14 -11.28 -5.62
N SER A 16 -2.08 -10.52 -6.13
CA SER A 16 -1.93 -9.78 -7.38
C SER A 16 -1.08 -8.50 -7.19
N GLY A 17 -0.51 -8.00 -8.28
CA GLY A 17 0.24 -6.74 -8.31
C GLY A 17 1.69 -6.84 -7.84
N GLY A 18 2.58 -6.06 -8.48
CA GLY A 18 3.97 -5.91 -8.06
C GLY A 18 4.05 -5.11 -6.76
N TRP A 19 4.78 -5.63 -5.77
CA TRP A 19 4.88 -5.02 -4.44
C TRP A 19 6.19 -5.42 -3.75
N TRP A 20 6.65 -4.64 -2.76
CA TRP A 20 7.74 -5.04 -1.88
C TRP A 20 7.25 -6.09 -0.89
N ARG A 21 7.45 -7.37 -1.20
CA ARG A 21 6.89 -8.46 -0.41
C ARG A 21 7.85 -8.98 0.66
N ASN A 22 7.25 -9.56 1.69
CA ASN A 22 7.94 -10.37 2.69
C ASN A 22 6.99 -11.50 3.15
N ASN A 23 7.42 -12.28 4.15
CA ASN A 23 6.63 -13.38 4.73
C ASN A 23 5.43 -12.92 5.57
N ARG A 24 5.25 -11.61 5.78
CA ARG A 24 4.11 -11.05 6.51
C ARG A 24 3.10 -10.41 5.57
N ARG A 25 1.85 -10.60 5.94
CA ARG A 25 0.69 -10.05 5.23
C ARG A 25 0.46 -8.59 5.65
N SER A 26 1.37 -7.68 5.34
CA SER A 26 1.30 -6.28 5.83
C SER A 26 0.41 -5.37 4.97
N THR A 27 0.73 -5.21 3.69
CA THR A 27 0.08 -4.25 2.80
C THR A 27 0.26 -4.71 1.36
N SER A 28 -0.70 -4.39 0.50
CA SER A 28 -0.56 -4.44 -0.96
C SER A 28 -1.36 -3.31 -1.56
N LEU A 29 -0.73 -2.15 -1.82
CA LEU A 29 -1.43 -1.00 -2.41
C LEU A 29 -1.55 -1.10 -3.94
N ASN A 30 -0.83 -2.06 -4.55
CA ASN A 30 -0.87 -2.35 -5.99
C ASN A 30 -1.72 -3.60 -6.32
N GLY A 31 -2.52 -4.09 -5.38
CA GLY A 31 -3.43 -5.21 -5.61
C GLY A 31 -4.57 -4.88 -6.58
N LEU A 32 -5.37 -5.88 -6.94
CA LEU A 32 -6.60 -5.69 -7.70
C LEU A 32 -7.55 -4.74 -6.97
N ASN A 33 -8.19 -3.83 -7.69
CA ASN A 33 -9.26 -3.04 -7.10
C ASN A 33 -10.53 -3.91 -6.99
N LEU A 34 -10.77 -4.47 -5.81
CA LEU A 34 -11.90 -5.36 -5.52
C LEU A 34 -12.98 -4.69 -4.66
N TYR A 35 -12.92 -3.37 -4.49
CA TYR A 35 -13.89 -2.63 -3.70
C TYR A 35 -15.32 -2.87 -4.21
N LYS A 36 -16.22 -3.32 -3.32
CA LYS A 36 -17.61 -3.70 -3.62
C LYS A 36 -17.78 -4.81 -4.68
N THR A 37 -16.76 -5.61 -4.94
CA THR A 37 -16.90 -6.82 -5.77
C THR A 37 -17.24 -8.02 -4.91
N ASP A 38 -17.80 -9.07 -5.51
CA ASP A 38 -18.10 -10.32 -4.80
C ASP A 38 -16.84 -11.08 -4.33
N LYS A 39 -15.65 -10.65 -4.77
CA LYS A 39 -14.33 -11.25 -4.44
C LYS A 39 -13.77 -10.77 -3.08
N VAL A 40 -14.62 -10.56 -2.07
CA VAL A 40 -14.25 -9.98 -0.76
C VAL A 40 -13.39 -10.92 0.10
N ASN A 41 -13.23 -12.19 -0.28
CA ASN A 41 -12.50 -13.19 0.52
C ASN A 41 -11.14 -13.59 -0.09
N SER A 42 -10.48 -12.68 -0.81
CA SER A 42 -9.15 -12.90 -1.40
C SER A 42 -8.10 -11.94 -0.85
N GLU A 43 -6.82 -12.32 -0.91
CA GLU A 43 -5.69 -11.43 -0.57
C GLU A 43 -5.17 -10.64 -1.79
N ASP A 44 -5.90 -10.72 -2.90
CA ASP A 44 -5.54 -10.07 -4.16
C ASP A 44 -5.85 -8.58 -4.18
N GLY A 45 -6.69 -8.12 -3.25
CA GLY A 45 -7.19 -6.75 -3.20
C GLY A 45 -6.15 -5.70 -2.83
N ILE A 46 -6.54 -4.43 -2.96
CA ILE A 46 -5.81 -3.30 -2.38
C ILE A 46 -5.95 -3.35 -0.85
N THR A 47 -4.94 -3.86 -0.13
CA THR A 47 -5.08 -4.26 1.28
C THR A 47 -4.10 -3.55 2.20
N TRP A 48 -4.53 -3.34 3.46
CA TRP A 48 -3.69 -2.78 4.53
C TRP A 48 -4.09 -3.41 5.86
N ASP A 49 -3.24 -4.32 6.36
CA ASP A 49 -3.52 -5.17 7.52
C ASP A 49 -3.90 -4.39 8.78
N SER A 50 -3.11 -3.39 9.16
CA SER A 50 -3.36 -2.57 10.35
C SER A 50 -4.52 -1.57 10.20
N PHE A 51 -5.27 -1.61 9.10
CA PHE A 51 -6.42 -0.72 8.88
C PHE A 51 -7.67 -1.50 8.43
N GLY A 52 -7.68 -1.99 7.19
CA GLY A 52 -8.81 -2.74 6.61
C GLY A 52 -8.66 -4.26 6.70
N GLY A 53 -7.53 -4.76 7.19
CA GLY A 53 -7.16 -6.17 7.12
C GLY A 53 -6.62 -6.58 5.74
N TYR A 54 -6.17 -7.84 5.64
CA TYR A 54 -5.55 -8.39 4.43
C TYR A 54 -6.53 -9.03 3.42
N LYS A 55 -7.85 -8.97 3.69
CA LYS A 55 -8.91 -9.48 2.80
C LYS A 55 -9.90 -8.41 2.34
N THR A 56 -9.86 -7.21 2.93
CA THR A 56 -10.75 -6.12 2.53
C THR A 56 -10.03 -5.22 1.53
N SER A 57 -10.57 -5.07 0.33
CA SER A 57 -10.04 -4.10 -0.63
C SER A 57 -10.47 -2.69 -0.28
N LEU A 58 -9.50 -1.80 -0.13
CA LEU A 58 -9.71 -0.36 -0.01
C LEU A 58 -10.32 0.20 -1.30
N LYS A 59 -11.15 1.23 -1.17
CA LYS A 59 -11.79 1.92 -2.30
C LYS A 59 -10.79 2.63 -3.21
N ALA A 60 -9.79 3.25 -2.60
CA ALA A 60 -8.77 4.03 -3.27
C ALA A 60 -7.53 4.14 -2.38
N THR A 61 -6.36 4.29 -3.01
CA THR A 61 -5.07 4.48 -2.35
C THR A 61 -4.22 5.43 -3.17
N GLU A 62 -3.34 6.15 -2.50
CA GLU A 62 -2.41 7.06 -3.15
C GLU A 62 -1.08 7.04 -2.39
N ILE A 63 0.04 6.96 -3.12
CA ILE A 63 1.39 7.10 -2.56
C ILE A 63 1.95 8.42 -3.05
N LYS A 64 2.17 9.35 -2.12
CA LYS A 64 2.77 10.67 -2.40
C LYS A 64 4.06 10.80 -1.62
N VAL A 65 5.09 11.32 -2.26
CA VAL A 65 6.37 11.65 -1.62
C VAL A 65 6.52 13.17 -1.63
N ARG A 66 7.00 13.73 -0.51
CA ARG A 66 7.38 15.14 -0.42
C ARG A 66 8.85 15.27 -0.02
N PRO A 67 9.58 16.28 -0.51
CA PRO A 67 10.93 16.56 -0.04
C PRO A 67 10.94 16.79 1.47
N LYS A 68 12.00 16.32 2.16
CA LYS A 68 12.20 16.55 3.59
C LYS A 68 12.25 18.05 3.94
N LYS A 69 12.82 18.86 3.03
CA LYS A 69 12.80 20.33 3.11
C LYS A 69 11.65 20.86 2.24
N PHE A 70 10.45 20.89 2.80
CA PHE A 70 9.27 21.41 2.12
C PHE A 70 9.06 22.88 2.50
N HIS A 71 9.33 23.80 1.58
CA HIS A 71 9.20 25.24 1.78
C HIS A 71 7.80 25.80 1.47
N GLY A 72 6.79 24.93 1.32
CA GLY A 72 5.43 25.31 0.90
C GLY A 72 4.43 25.57 2.04
N ALA A 73 4.86 25.69 3.30
CA ALA A 73 4.02 26.38 4.27
C ALA A 73 4.16 27.89 3.99
N PRO A 74 3.07 28.66 3.84
CA PRO A 74 3.19 30.10 3.68
C PRO A 74 3.99 30.62 4.87
N VAL A 75 5.11 31.29 4.60
CA VAL A 75 5.70 32.18 5.59
C VAL A 75 4.64 33.24 5.85
N ILE A 76 3.93 33.15 6.97
CA ILE A 76 3.15 34.28 7.47
C ILE A 76 4.20 35.31 7.89
N LEU A 77 4.56 36.20 6.96
CA LEU A 77 5.34 37.38 7.32
C LEU A 77 4.47 38.18 8.31
N PRO A 78 4.99 38.56 9.49
CA PRO A 78 4.24 39.42 10.38
C PRO A 78 3.94 40.74 9.65
N SER A 79 2.68 41.12 9.63
CA SER A 79 2.25 42.45 9.20
C SER A 79 2.86 43.48 10.15
N PHE A 80 3.75 44.32 9.63
CA PHE A 80 4.21 45.50 10.35
C PHE A 80 3.08 46.54 10.34
N ASN A 81 2.59 46.89 11.53
CA ASN A 81 1.79 48.10 11.78
C ASN A 81 2.72 49.30 12.01
#